data_AF-A0A6P0K8S5-F1
#
_entry.id   AF-A0A6P0K8S5-F1
#
_cell.length_a   1.000
_cell.length_b   1.000
_cell.length_c   1.000
_cell.angle_alpha   90.00
_cell.angle_beta   90.00
_cell.angle_gamma   90.00
#
_symmetry.space_group_name_H-M   'P 1'
#
loop_
_entity.id
_entity.type
_entity.pdbx_description
1 polymer ?
#
loop_
_entity_poly.entity_id
_entity_poly.type
_entity_poly.pdbx_seq_one_letter_code
_entity_poly.pdbx_strand_id
1 'polypeptide(L)'
;MMLFKRLRIPFLTITCSGVILVLGKLILAPNSSRYTAKPFVFPSEVPLAQWQSLHSQSLFTPIVWQPNLMTSRNYQYQQNNLSLDIEMRYLVPTNGNVQELLQIYTTLPASAQMRQQEEVGFYYLLVDEQQAHLSSCINPRGKTTVTEQQFTGNGNRHDLQLNRLLPWLMGEVQLRDRRCLWTHLSISVENTSPSEAYQILEKAWFSWYQWWQPRFPKS
;
A
#
# COMPACT_ATOMS: atom_id res chain seq x y z
N MET A 1 15.20 -19.51 -45.46
CA MET A 1 15.55 -18.18 -46.04
C MET A 1 14.34 -17.35 -46.51
N MET A 2 13.24 -17.95 -47.00
CA MET A 2 12.06 -17.20 -47.49
C MET A 2 11.17 -16.57 -46.40
N LEU A 3 11.10 -17.17 -45.21
CA LEU A 3 10.30 -16.65 -44.09
C LEU A 3 10.76 -15.25 -43.63
N PHE A 4 12.08 -15.02 -43.58
CA PHE A 4 12.69 -13.75 -43.17
C PHE A 4 12.36 -12.59 -44.13
N LYS A 5 12.30 -12.84 -45.44
CA LYS A 5 11.93 -11.84 -46.44
C LYS A 5 10.44 -11.50 -46.38
N ARG A 6 9.57 -12.49 -46.13
CA ARG A 6 8.12 -12.30 -45.96
C ARG A 6 7.75 -11.55 -44.68
N LEU A 7 8.52 -11.75 -43.61
CA LEU A 7 8.30 -11.08 -42.33
C LEU A 7 8.92 -9.67 -42.28
N ARG A 8 9.87 -9.34 -43.16
CA ARG A 8 10.59 -8.06 -43.14
C ARG A 8 9.67 -6.85 -43.30
N ILE A 9 8.81 -6.86 -44.32
CA ILE A 9 7.90 -5.74 -44.63
C ILE A 9 6.86 -5.51 -43.52
N PRO A 10 6.13 -6.53 -43.01
CA PRO A 10 5.18 -6.31 -41.93
C PRO A 10 5.87 -5.84 -40.64
N PHE A 11 7.06 -6.37 -40.31
CA PHE A 11 7.82 -5.88 -39.16
C PHE A 11 8.19 -4.41 -39.29
N LEU A 12 8.68 -3.99 -40.46
CA LEU A 12 9.03 -2.59 -40.74
C LEU A 12 7.81 -1.66 -40.65
N THR A 13 6.66 -2.14 -41.13
CA THR A 13 5.42 -1.38 -41.09
C THR A 13 4.94 -1.20 -39.64
N ILE A 14 5.00 -2.27 -38.84
CA ILE A 14 4.65 -2.24 -37.41
C ILE A 14 5.57 -1.30 -36.64
N THR A 15 6.90 -1.40 -36.84
CA THR A 15 7.85 -0.53 -36.14
C THR A 15 7.70 0.93 -36.55
N CYS A 16 7.55 1.22 -37.85
CA CYS A 16 7.37 2.58 -38.34
C CYS A 16 6.07 3.20 -37.81
N SER A 17 4.96 2.44 -37.85
CA SER A 17 3.68 2.89 -37.30
C SER A 17 3.77 3.14 -35.79
N GLY A 18 4.46 2.27 -35.04
CA GLY A 18 4.68 2.45 -33.60
C GLY A 18 5.48 3.72 -33.30
N VAL A 19 6.54 4.00 -34.06
CA VAL A 19 7.34 5.23 -33.90
C VAL A 19 6.50 6.48 -34.18
N ILE A 20 5.71 6.48 -35.25
CA ILE A 20 4.83 7.61 -35.60
C ILE A 20 3.80 7.85 -34.49
N LEU A 21 3.19 6.80 -33.94
CA LEU A 21 2.23 6.91 -32.84
C LEU A 21 2.87 7.49 -31.56
N VAL A 22 4.07 7.03 -31.20
CA VAL A 22 4.80 7.53 -30.03
C VAL A 22 5.18 9.00 -30.22
N LEU A 23 5.72 9.37 -31.38
CA LEU A 23 6.08 10.75 -31.69
C LEU A 23 4.84 11.66 -31.71
N GLY A 24 3.75 11.22 -32.34
CA GLY A 24 2.48 11.91 -32.33
C GLY A 24 1.98 12.16 -30.91
N LYS A 25 2.06 11.16 -30.03
CA LYS A 25 1.70 11.30 -28.61
C LYS A 25 2.59 12.32 -27.90
N LEU A 26 3.91 12.27 -28.10
CA LEU A 26 4.85 13.19 -27.45
C LEU A 26 4.63 14.65 -27.87
N ILE A 27 4.26 14.89 -29.13
CA ILE A 27 4.00 16.24 -29.66
C ILE A 27 2.63 16.76 -29.22
N LEU A 28 1.58 15.92 -29.29
CA LEU A 28 0.20 16.32 -29.00
C LEU A 28 -0.12 16.33 -27.50
N ALA A 29 0.59 15.54 -26.69
CA ALA A 29 0.37 15.40 -25.25
C ALA A 29 1.70 15.31 -24.47
N PRO A 30 2.56 16.34 -24.51
CA PRO A 30 3.88 16.34 -23.86
C PRO A 30 3.79 16.23 -22.32
N ASN A 31 2.64 16.60 -21.75
CA ASN A 31 2.37 16.59 -20.31
C ASN A 31 1.53 15.39 -19.87
N SER A 32 1.55 14.25 -20.58
CA SER A 32 0.88 13.04 -20.09
C SER A 32 1.38 12.75 -18.67
N SER A 33 0.47 12.92 -17.72
CA SER A 33 0.70 13.45 -16.39
C SER A 33 1.76 12.73 -15.57
N ARG A 34 2.49 13.48 -14.73
CA ARG A 34 2.95 12.93 -13.44
C ARG A 34 1.69 12.38 -12.79
N TYR A 35 1.51 11.07 -12.79
CA TYR A 35 0.37 10.45 -12.13
C TYR A 35 0.37 10.96 -10.69
N THR A 36 -0.55 11.87 -10.42
CA THR A 36 -0.72 12.50 -9.12
C THR A 36 -1.89 11.74 -8.54
N ALA A 37 -1.65 10.92 -7.51
CA ALA A 37 -2.75 10.23 -6.86
C ALA A 37 -3.79 11.28 -6.45
N LYS A 38 -5.07 10.98 -6.72
CA LYS A 38 -6.15 11.87 -6.33
C LYS A 38 -6.05 12.15 -4.83
N PRO A 39 -6.30 13.40 -4.40
CA PRO A 39 -6.42 13.70 -2.98
C PRO A 39 -7.38 12.71 -2.34
N PHE A 40 -6.92 12.04 -1.29
CA PHE A 40 -7.70 11.07 -0.55
C PHE A 40 -7.85 11.56 0.88
N VAL A 41 -9.06 11.46 1.41
CA VAL A 41 -9.37 11.81 2.79
C VAL A 41 -9.80 10.54 3.50
N PHE A 42 -9.08 10.22 4.57
CA PHE A 42 -9.44 9.11 5.45
C PHE A 42 -10.80 9.38 6.12
N PRO A 43 -11.70 8.38 6.19
CA PRO A 43 -12.97 8.53 6.88
C PRO A 43 -12.74 8.89 8.35
N SER A 44 -13.72 9.54 8.97
CA SER A 44 -13.65 9.84 10.41
C SER A 44 -13.75 8.60 11.29
N GLU A 45 -14.31 7.52 10.77
CA GLU A 45 -14.51 6.28 11.51
C GLU A 45 -14.36 5.09 10.55
N VAL A 46 -13.75 4.01 11.05
CA VAL A 46 -13.70 2.72 10.37
C VAL A 46 -14.28 1.69 11.34
N PRO A 47 -15.37 1.00 10.98
CA PRO A 47 -15.98 0.04 11.89
C PRO A 47 -15.03 -1.13 12.13
N LEU A 48 -14.81 -1.44 13.41
CA LEU A 48 -13.99 -2.57 13.84
C LEU A 48 -14.81 -3.44 14.78
N ALA A 49 -14.99 -4.72 14.43
CA ALA A 49 -15.91 -5.59 15.15
C ALA A 49 -15.52 -5.73 16.63
N GLN A 50 -16.49 -5.53 17.53
CA GLN A 50 -16.32 -5.61 18.99
C GLN A 50 -15.49 -4.47 19.62
N TRP A 51 -15.09 -3.46 18.85
CA TRP A 51 -14.36 -2.30 19.32
C TRP A 51 -15.24 -1.05 19.24
N GLN A 52 -15.23 -0.23 20.29
CA GLN A 52 -15.89 1.07 20.28
C GLN A 52 -14.93 2.12 19.71
N SER A 53 -15.32 2.80 18.64
CA SER A 53 -14.52 3.90 18.09
C SER A 53 -14.53 5.08 19.07
N LEU A 54 -13.33 5.59 19.37
CA LEU A 54 -13.12 6.85 20.05
C LEU A 54 -12.84 7.97 19.03
N HIS A 55 -12.54 9.17 19.52
CA HIS A 55 -12.20 10.28 18.65
C HIS A 55 -10.97 9.98 17.80
N SER A 56 -11.12 10.06 16.48
CA SER A 56 -10.01 9.89 15.54
C SER A 56 -9.46 11.25 15.11
N GLN A 57 -8.14 11.34 15.00
CA GLN A 57 -7.44 12.58 14.68
C GLN A 57 -6.67 12.44 13.37
N SER A 58 -6.79 13.44 12.49
CA SER A 58 -5.90 13.51 11.35
C SER A 58 -4.50 13.87 11.85
N LEU A 59 -3.52 13.03 11.51
CA LEU A 59 -2.13 13.25 11.86
C LEU A 59 -1.41 14.07 10.78
N PHE A 60 -2.14 14.73 9.88
CA PHE A 60 -1.55 15.47 8.78
C PHE A 60 -0.85 16.73 9.30
N THR A 61 0.39 16.58 9.70
CA THR A 61 1.39 17.64 9.61
C THR A 61 1.97 17.58 8.19
N PRO A 62 1.89 18.65 7.39
CA PRO A 62 2.67 18.74 6.16
C PRO A 62 4.15 18.79 6.56
N ILE A 63 4.75 17.61 6.75
CA ILE A 63 6.18 17.48 6.99
C ILE A 63 6.83 17.77 5.65
N VAL A 64 7.52 18.91 5.56
CA VAL A 64 8.28 19.40 4.39
C VAL A 64 9.31 18.35 3.86
N TRP A 65 9.54 17.27 4.60
CA TRP A 65 10.57 16.25 4.36
C TRP A 65 10.04 14.89 3.86
N GLN A 66 8.73 14.72 3.64
CA GLN A 66 8.15 13.42 3.26
C GLN A 66 7.32 13.51 1.97
N PRO A 67 7.98 13.60 0.79
CA PRO A 67 7.29 13.83 -0.49
C PRO A 67 6.32 12.69 -0.88
N ASN A 68 6.45 11.52 -0.25
CA ASN A 68 5.65 10.34 -0.55
C ASN A 68 4.41 10.22 0.35
N LEU A 69 4.25 11.04 1.39
CA LEU A 69 3.10 10.98 2.29
C LEU A 69 1.95 11.83 1.75
N MET A 70 0.85 11.21 1.34
CA MET A 70 -0.32 11.92 0.83
C MET A 70 -1.26 12.38 1.95
N THR A 71 -1.53 11.50 2.92
CA THR A 71 -2.38 11.78 4.08
C THR A 71 -2.15 10.74 5.18
N SER A 72 -2.52 11.08 6.41
CA SER A 72 -2.44 10.21 7.58
C SER A 72 -3.58 10.43 8.56
N ARG A 73 -3.95 9.37 9.29
CA ARG A 73 -4.96 9.41 10.35
C ARG A 73 -4.62 8.42 11.45
N ASN A 74 -4.83 8.82 12.70
CA ASN A 74 -4.86 7.91 13.85
C ASN A 74 -6.31 7.60 14.22
N TYR A 75 -6.61 6.34 14.41
CA TYR A 75 -7.88 5.86 14.92
C TYR A 75 -7.66 5.25 16.29
N GLN A 76 -8.48 5.62 17.25
CA GLN A 76 -8.45 5.07 18.59
C GLN A 76 -9.70 4.25 18.84
N TYR A 77 -9.52 3.10 19.46
CA TYR A 77 -10.58 2.18 19.80
C TYR A 77 -10.44 1.70 21.23
N GLN A 78 -11.58 1.43 21.86
CA GLN A 78 -11.64 0.85 23.18
C GLN A 78 -12.47 -0.44 23.18
N GLN A 79 -11.98 -1.45 23.86
CA GLN A 79 -12.71 -2.67 24.16
C GLN A 79 -12.44 -3.03 25.61
N ASN A 80 -13.45 -2.90 26.48
CA ASN A 80 -13.29 -3.02 27.92
C ASN A 80 -12.21 -2.03 28.43
N ASN A 81 -11.14 -2.54 29.05
CA ASN A 81 -10.00 -1.75 29.52
C ASN A 81 -8.80 -1.75 28.55
N LEU A 82 -8.97 -2.29 27.33
CA LEU A 82 -7.92 -2.30 26.31
C LEU A 82 -8.12 -1.13 25.35
N SER A 83 -7.04 -0.38 25.14
CA SER A 83 -6.95 0.67 24.12
C SER A 83 -6.19 0.12 22.91
N LEU A 84 -6.74 0.35 21.73
CA LEU A 84 -6.12 0.04 20.44
C LEU A 84 -5.94 1.31 19.63
N ASP A 85 -4.69 1.61 19.30
CA ASP A 85 -4.32 2.68 18.39
C ASP A 85 -4.02 2.09 17.01
N ILE A 86 -4.57 2.71 15.98
CA ILE A 86 -4.33 2.35 14.57
C ILE A 86 -3.91 3.60 13.83
N GLU A 87 -2.62 3.68 13.54
CA GLU A 87 -2.08 4.67 12.64
C GLU A 87 -2.15 4.16 11.20
N MET A 88 -2.66 5.01 10.31
CA MET A 88 -2.74 4.70 8.90
C MET A 88 -2.20 5.85 8.05
N ARG A 89 -1.28 5.53 7.13
CA ARG A 89 -0.69 6.49 6.19
C ARG A 89 -0.89 6.03 4.75
N TYR A 90 -1.28 6.97 3.90
CA TYR A 90 -1.37 6.75 2.47
C TYR A 90 -0.10 7.24 1.78
N LEU A 91 0.70 6.29 1.26
CA LEU A 91 2.02 6.56 0.69
C LEU A 91 1.99 6.39 -0.83
N VAL A 92 2.45 7.41 -1.56
CA VAL A 92 2.51 7.45 -3.02
C VAL A 92 3.71 8.28 -3.51
N PRO A 93 4.68 7.71 -4.25
CA PRO A 93 5.00 6.28 -4.37
C PRO A 93 5.77 5.74 -3.14
N THR A 94 5.82 4.42 -2.96
CA THR A 94 6.70 3.74 -1.99
C THR A 94 7.30 2.45 -2.56
N ASN A 95 8.33 1.92 -1.89
CA ASN A 95 8.89 0.58 -2.12
C ASN A 95 8.18 -0.51 -1.29
N GLY A 96 7.31 -0.14 -0.35
CA GLY A 96 6.55 -1.05 0.50
C GLY A 96 7.36 -1.78 1.58
N ASN A 97 8.57 -1.31 1.89
CA ASN A 97 9.41 -1.89 2.95
C ASN A 97 8.93 -1.41 4.33
N VAL A 98 8.17 -2.24 5.04
CA VAL A 98 7.54 -1.86 6.31
C VAL A 98 8.55 -1.64 7.42
N GLN A 99 9.71 -2.31 7.39
CA GLN A 99 10.77 -2.07 8.38
C GLN A 99 11.37 -0.67 8.23
N GLU A 100 11.57 -0.21 6.99
CA GLU A 100 11.96 1.19 6.70
C GLU A 100 10.87 2.17 7.14
N LEU A 101 9.59 1.86 6.87
CA LEU A 101 8.47 2.72 7.27
C LEU A 101 8.36 2.86 8.81
N LEU A 102 8.57 1.77 9.55
CA LEU A 102 8.63 1.81 11.02
C LEU A 102 9.76 2.76 11.48
N GLN A 103 10.96 2.66 10.91
CA GLN A 103 12.08 3.55 11.27
C GLN A 103 11.82 5.02 10.93
N ILE A 104 11.08 5.30 9.86
CA ILE A 104 10.77 6.68 9.44
C ILE A 104 9.70 7.31 10.32
N TYR A 105 8.70 6.51 10.74
CA TYR A 105 7.47 7.04 11.32
C TYR A 105 7.27 6.72 12.80
N THR A 106 8.07 5.82 13.37
CA THR A 106 8.03 5.46 14.79
C THR A 106 9.44 5.45 15.38
N THR A 107 9.55 5.27 16.69
CA THR A 107 10.82 5.11 17.40
C THR A 107 11.20 3.64 17.60
N LEU A 108 10.50 2.72 16.91
CA LEU A 108 10.62 1.29 17.16
C LEU A 108 11.86 0.69 16.48
N PRO A 109 12.52 -0.28 17.13
CA PRO A 109 13.65 -0.97 16.53
C PRO A 109 13.20 -1.81 15.32
N ALA A 110 14.15 -2.09 14.44
CA ALA A 110 13.89 -2.77 13.17
C ALA A 110 13.60 -4.28 13.32
N SER A 111 13.77 -4.85 14.52
CA SER A 111 13.62 -6.28 14.76
C SER A 111 12.14 -6.63 14.94
N ALA A 112 11.55 -7.29 13.94
CA ALA A 112 10.17 -7.73 13.97
C ALA A 112 10.02 -9.17 13.49
N GLN A 113 9.11 -9.92 14.11
CA GLN A 113 8.71 -11.24 13.67
C GLN A 113 7.78 -11.11 12.47
N MET A 114 8.18 -11.64 11.31
CA MET A 114 7.28 -11.75 10.17
C MET A 114 6.29 -12.90 10.37
N ARG A 115 5.01 -12.64 10.14
CA ARG A 115 3.97 -13.68 10.05
C ARG A 115 3.20 -13.55 8.75
N GLN A 116 2.45 -14.60 8.44
CA GLN A 116 1.60 -14.67 7.26
C GLN A 116 0.25 -15.27 7.64
N GLN A 117 -0.81 -14.70 7.09
CA GLN A 117 -2.14 -15.32 7.04
C GLN A 117 -2.52 -15.47 5.58
N GLU A 118 -3.10 -16.61 5.20
CA GLU A 118 -3.29 -16.98 3.80
C GLU A 118 -4.08 -15.93 3.01
N GLU A 119 -5.26 -15.50 3.48
CA GLU A 119 -6.17 -14.57 2.79
C GLU A 119 -5.77 -13.09 2.89
N VAL A 120 -4.99 -12.75 3.90
CA VAL A 120 -4.59 -11.36 4.21
C VAL A 120 -3.23 -11.04 3.64
N GLY A 121 -2.24 -11.91 3.81
CA GLY A 121 -0.85 -11.69 3.40
C GLY A 121 0.12 -11.62 4.59
N PHE A 122 1.20 -10.87 4.40
CA PHE A 122 2.28 -10.75 5.38
C PHE A 122 2.10 -9.53 6.28
N TYR A 123 2.56 -9.64 7.51
CA TYR A 123 2.60 -8.56 8.50
C TYR A 123 3.75 -8.80 9.48
N TYR A 124 4.22 -7.72 10.10
CA TYR A 124 5.20 -7.76 11.17
C TYR A 124 4.52 -7.66 12.52
N LEU A 125 5.05 -8.41 13.49
CA LEU A 125 4.74 -8.30 14.90
C LEU A 125 6.02 -7.96 15.67
N LEU A 126 5.92 -7.05 16.63
CA LEU A 126 7.00 -6.79 17.57
C LEU A 126 6.41 -6.31 18.90
N VAL A 127 7.24 -6.36 19.94
CA VAL A 127 6.92 -5.86 21.27
C VAL A 127 8.08 -4.98 21.71
N ASP A 128 7.76 -3.81 22.25
CA ASP A 128 8.70 -3.00 23.02
C ASP A 128 8.39 -3.12 24.54
N GLU A 129 8.99 -2.29 25.38
CA GLU A 129 8.82 -2.40 26.85
C GLU A 129 7.38 -2.22 27.33
N GLN A 130 6.51 -1.55 26.55
CA GLN A 130 5.16 -1.15 27.00
C GLN A 130 4.05 -1.54 26.02
N GLN A 131 4.37 -1.82 24.76
CA GLN A 131 3.39 -2.03 23.71
C GLN A 131 3.72 -3.23 22.82
N ALA A 132 2.66 -3.88 22.35
CA ALA A 132 2.72 -4.82 21.23
C ALA A 132 2.28 -4.08 19.98
N HIS A 133 2.93 -4.39 18.86
CA HIS A 133 2.66 -3.75 17.58
C HIS A 133 2.44 -4.76 16.46
N LEU A 134 1.59 -4.37 15.51
CA LEU A 134 1.45 -5.01 14.22
C LEU A 134 1.62 -3.98 13.12
N SER A 135 2.42 -4.27 12.09
CA SER A 135 2.58 -3.35 10.96
C SER A 135 2.63 -4.06 9.61
N SER A 136 1.97 -3.47 8.62
CA SER A 136 1.98 -3.98 7.26
C SER A 136 1.58 -2.93 6.22
N CYS A 137 1.83 -3.23 4.96
CA CYS A 137 1.35 -2.47 3.82
C CYS A 137 0.15 -3.16 3.18
N ILE A 138 -1.02 -2.50 3.17
CA ILE A 138 -2.14 -2.92 2.31
C ILE A 138 -1.85 -2.43 0.90
N ASN A 139 -1.89 -3.35 -0.07
CA ASN A 139 -1.67 -3.07 -1.48
C ASN A 139 -2.99 -2.71 -2.19
N PRO A 140 -2.93 -1.96 -3.31
CA PRO A 140 -4.10 -1.65 -4.13
C PRO A 140 -4.79 -2.90 -4.70
N ARG A 141 -4.01 -3.95 -4.93
CA ARG A 141 -4.42 -5.26 -5.44
C ARG A 141 -3.61 -6.33 -4.73
N GLY A 142 -4.18 -7.53 -4.66
CA GLY A 142 -3.55 -8.66 -3.97
C GLY A 142 -3.60 -8.52 -2.46
N LYS A 143 -2.59 -9.09 -1.81
CA LYS A 143 -2.51 -9.27 -0.35
C LYS A 143 -1.56 -8.24 0.28
N THR A 144 -1.52 -8.18 1.60
CA THR A 144 -0.61 -7.30 2.34
C THR A 144 0.83 -7.79 2.25
N THR A 145 1.77 -6.86 2.30
CA THR A 145 3.21 -7.14 2.14
C THR A 145 4.02 -6.36 3.16
N VAL A 146 5.21 -6.86 3.47
CA VAL A 146 6.11 -6.20 4.41
C VAL A 146 7.51 -5.93 3.88
N THR A 147 7.96 -6.65 2.86
CA THR A 147 9.26 -6.41 2.20
C THR A 147 9.11 -5.80 0.82
N GLU A 148 10.14 -5.10 0.35
CA GLU A 148 10.18 -4.57 -1.03
C GLU A 148 10.02 -5.66 -2.09
N GLN A 149 10.60 -6.84 -1.86
CA GLN A 149 10.47 -7.99 -2.76
C GLN A 149 9.02 -8.49 -2.85
N GLN A 150 8.34 -8.61 -1.71
CA GLN A 150 6.93 -8.99 -1.67
C GLN A 150 6.05 -7.92 -2.34
N PHE A 151 6.30 -6.64 -2.06
CA PHE A 151 5.57 -5.51 -2.65
C PHE A 151 5.72 -5.48 -4.18
N THR A 152 6.96 -5.57 -4.67
CA THR A 152 7.26 -5.60 -6.10
C THR A 152 6.71 -6.86 -6.78
N GLY A 153 6.84 -8.02 -6.14
CA GLY A 153 6.29 -9.28 -6.64
C GLY A 153 4.77 -9.26 -6.74
N ASN A 154 4.08 -8.73 -5.72
CA ASN A 154 2.64 -8.55 -5.71
C ASN A 154 2.19 -7.61 -6.84
N GLY A 155 2.86 -6.47 -7.02
CA GLY A 155 2.62 -5.54 -8.11
C GLY A 155 2.82 -6.20 -9.48
N ASN A 156 3.94 -6.87 -9.71
CA ASN A 156 4.19 -7.55 -11.00
C ASN A 156 3.10 -8.58 -11.35
N ARG A 157 2.60 -9.34 -10.37
CA ARG A 157 1.57 -10.36 -10.59
C ARG A 157 0.20 -9.77 -10.95
N HIS A 158 -0.16 -8.62 -10.36
CA HIS A 158 -1.51 -8.06 -10.48
C HIS A 158 -1.60 -6.86 -11.42
N ASP A 159 -0.49 -6.19 -11.68
CA ASP A 159 -0.48 -4.91 -12.42
C ASP A 159 -0.09 -5.08 -13.88
N LEU A 160 0.73 -6.08 -14.20
CA LEU A 160 1.21 -6.37 -15.56
C LEU A 160 0.20 -7.24 -16.32
N GLN A 161 -1.05 -6.81 -16.35
CA GLN A 161 -2.13 -7.46 -17.09
C GLN A 161 -2.33 -6.80 -18.46
N LEU A 162 -2.64 -7.59 -19.50
CA LEU A 162 -2.81 -7.10 -20.88
C LEU A 162 -3.88 -6.00 -21.00
N ASN A 163 -4.94 -6.10 -20.21
CA ASN A 163 -6.02 -5.11 -20.14
C ASN A 163 -5.55 -3.73 -19.61
N ARG A 164 -4.37 -3.63 -18.99
CA ARG A 164 -3.80 -2.36 -18.49
C ARG A 164 -2.75 -1.75 -19.42
N LEU A 165 -2.34 -2.46 -20.48
CA LEU A 165 -1.34 -1.95 -21.43
C LEU A 165 -1.83 -0.72 -22.18
N LEU A 166 -3.11 -0.70 -22.62
CA LEU A 166 -3.65 0.44 -23.36
C LEU A 166 -3.79 1.71 -22.47
N PRO A 167 -4.42 1.65 -21.27
CA PRO A 167 -4.44 2.78 -20.35
C PRO A 167 -3.03 3.25 -19.93
N TRP A 168 -2.09 2.32 -19.76
CA TRP A 168 -0.68 2.66 -19.49
C TRP A 168 -0.01 3.38 -20.67
N LEU A 169 -0.17 2.86 -21.90
CA LEU A 169 0.32 3.51 -23.12
C LEU A 169 -0.29 4.90 -23.30
N MET A 170 -1.52 5.12 -22.85
CA MET A 170 -2.18 6.43 -22.84
C MET A 170 -1.69 7.33 -21.68
N GLY A 171 -1.10 6.76 -20.62
CA GLY A 171 -0.57 7.49 -19.47
C GLY A 171 -1.61 7.73 -18.36
N GLU A 172 -2.75 7.04 -18.42
CA GLU A 172 -3.85 7.16 -17.45
C GLU A 172 -3.56 6.40 -16.16
N VAL A 173 -2.73 5.36 -16.24
CA VAL A 173 -2.34 4.53 -15.08
C VAL A 173 -0.83 4.29 -15.08
N GLN A 174 -0.25 4.15 -13.89
CA GLN A 174 1.11 3.64 -13.75
C GLN A 174 1.16 2.14 -14.08
N LEU A 175 2.25 1.73 -14.75
CA LEU A 175 2.51 0.33 -15.08
C LEU A 175 2.56 -0.56 -13.82
N ARG A 176 3.11 0.00 -12.74
CA ARG A 176 3.16 -0.60 -11.41
C ARG A 176 2.56 0.39 -10.42
N ASP A 177 1.61 -0.08 -9.63
CA ASP A 177 0.94 0.72 -8.64
C ASP A 177 1.74 0.68 -7.33
N ARG A 178 2.52 1.75 -7.10
CA ARG A 178 3.42 1.88 -5.95
C ARG A 178 2.76 2.54 -4.76
N ARG A 179 1.45 2.38 -4.62
CA ARG A 179 0.68 2.99 -3.53
C ARG A 179 0.58 2.01 -2.38
N CYS A 180 0.69 2.50 -1.16
CA CYS A 180 0.59 1.69 0.04
C CYS A 180 -0.31 2.39 1.05
N LEU A 181 -1.22 1.64 1.63
CA LEU A 181 -1.86 2.01 2.88
C LEU A 181 -1.05 1.34 4.00
N TRP A 182 0.00 2.03 4.44
CA TRP A 182 0.78 1.56 5.58
C TRP A 182 -0.07 1.70 6.82
N THR A 183 -0.22 0.59 7.55
CA THR A 183 -1.01 0.53 8.76
C THR A 183 -0.14 0.01 9.89
N HIS A 184 -0.20 0.67 11.03
CA HIS A 184 0.48 0.31 12.26
C HIS A 184 -0.54 0.27 13.39
N LEU A 185 -0.67 -0.88 14.06
CA LEU A 185 -1.57 -1.10 15.18
C LEU A 185 -0.71 -1.27 16.44
N SER A 186 -1.18 -0.74 17.57
CA SER A 186 -0.54 -0.92 18.87
C SER A 186 -1.53 -1.06 20.02
N ILE A 187 -1.17 -1.87 20.99
CA ILE A 187 -1.89 -2.03 22.28
C ILE A 187 -0.89 -2.09 23.43
N SER A 188 -1.30 -1.67 24.63
CA SER A 188 -0.49 -1.83 25.84
C SER A 188 -0.36 -3.29 26.25
N VAL A 189 0.82 -3.71 26.70
CA VAL A 189 1.08 -5.06 27.25
C VAL A 189 1.11 -5.12 28.78
N GLU A 190 0.83 -4.02 29.48
CA GLU A 190 0.94 -3.95 30.97
C GLU A 190 0.15 -5.04 31.70
N ASN A 191 -0.99 -5.44 31.15
CA ASN A 191 -1.89 -6.44 31.75
C ASN A 191 -2.09 -7.67 30.84
N THR A 192 -1.22 -7.89 29.85
CA THR A 192 -1.46 -8.89 28.80
C THR A 192 -0.14 -9.53 28.36
N SER A 193 -0.12 -10.87 28.23
CA SER A 193 1.08 -11.54 27.72
C SER A 193 1.35 -11.13 26.26
N PRO A 194 2.62 -11.07 25.79
CA PRO A 194 2.93 -10.78 24.39
C PRO A 194 2.17 -11.66 23.37
N SER A 195 1.97 -12.93 23.70
CA SER A 195 1.24 -13.88 22.86
C SER A 195 -0.24 -13.52 22.72
N GLU A 196 -0.88 -13.16 23.82
CA GLU A 196 -2.28 -12.71 23.84
C GLU A 196 -2.43 -11.35 23.15
N ALA A 197 -1.48 -10.44 23.36
CA ALA A 197 -1.45 -9.15 22.70
C ALA A 197 -1.38 -9.31 21.16
N TYR A 198 -0.54 -10.23 20.66
CA TYR A 198 -0.48 -10.55 19.24
C TYR A 198 -1.79 -11.12 18.69
N GLN A 199 -2.49 -11.97 19.43
CA GLN A 199 -3.79 -12.50 18.97
C GLN A 199 -4.84 -11.39 18.86
N ILE A 200 -4.84 -10.44 19.80
CA ILE A 200 -5.73 -9.27 19.77
C ILE A 200 -5.42 -8.41 18.53
N LEU A 201 -4.15 -8.10 18.30
CA LEU A 201 -3.70 -7.31 17.15
C LEU A 201 -4.02 -8.00 15.82
N GLU A 202 -3.76 -9.30 15.69
CA GLU A 202 -4.06 -10.08 14.49
C GLU A 202 -5.57 -10.08 14.18
N LYS A 203 -6.42 -10.25 15.19
CA LYS A 203 -7.87 -10.20 15.02
C LYS A 203 -8.34 -8.82 14.55
N ALA A 204 -7.84 -7.75 15.16
CA ALA A 204 -8.13 -6.39 14.73
C ALA A 204 -7.64 -6.14 13.30
N TRP A 205 -6.42 -6.58 12.99
CA TRP A 205 -5.80 -6.43 11.68
C TRP A 205 -6.57 -7.14 10.57
N PHE A 206 -7.05 -8.36 10.79
CA PHE A 206 -7.81 -9.08 9.76
C PHE A 206 -9.13 -8.40 9.45
N SER A 207 -9.84 -7.90 10.47
CA SER A 207 -11.05 -7.08 10.28
C SER A 207 -10.73 -5.76 9.57
N TRP A 208 -9.62 -5.12 9.94
CA TRP A 208 -9.17 -3.86 9.32
C TRP A 208 -8.88 -4.04 7.84
N TYR A 209 -8.11 -5.07 7.48
CA TYR A 209 -7.78 -5.41 6.10
C TYR A 209 -9.03 -5.72 5.29
N GLN A 210 -9.97 -6.52 5.81
CA GLN A 210 -11.22 -6.84 5.13
C GLN A 210 -12.05 -5.60 4.80
N TRP A 211 -12.02 -4.58 5.66
CA TRP A 211 -12.70 -3.32 5.40
C TRP A 211 -11.99 -2.50 4.32
N TRP A 212 -10.66 -2.40 4.40
CA TRP A 212 -9.85 -1.52 3.57
C TRP A 212 -9.52 -2.06 2.17
N GLN A 213 -9.33 -3.36 2.00
CA GLN A 213 -9.01 -3.95 0.71
C GLN A 213 -9.98 -3.50 -0.40
N PRO A 214 -11.32 -3.64 -0.24
CA PRO A 214 -12.26 -3.24 -1.29
C PRO A 214 -12.44 -1.72 -1.37
N ARG A 215 -11.93 -0.98 -0.38
CA ARG A 215 -12.03 0.48 -0.24
C ARG A 215 -10.70 1.19 -0.47
N PHE A 216 -9.73 0.50 -1.06
CA PHE A 216 -8.46 1.10 -1.38
C PHE A 216 -8.67 2.34 -2.27
N PRO A 217 -7.99 3.48 -2.01
CA PRO A 217 -8.17 4.71 -2.78
C PRO A 217 -8.09 4.47 -4.29
N LYS A 218 -9.10 4.90 -5.03
CA LYS A 218 -9.12 4.77 -6.49
C LYS A 218 -8.12 5.71 -7.14
N SER A 219 -7.48 5.23 -8.21
CA SER A 219 -6.66 6.04 -9.13
C SER A 219 -7.52 7.01 -9.92
#